data_AF-A0A6I9XQ28-F1
#
_entry.id   AF-A0A6I9XQ28-F1
#
_cell.length_a   1.000
_cell.length_b   1.000
_cell.length_c   1.000
_cell.angle_alpha   90.00
_cell.angle_beta   90.00
_cell.angle_gamma   90.00
#
_symmetry.space_group_name_H-M   'P 1'
#
loop_
_entity.id
_entity.type
_entity.pdbx_description
1 polymer ?
#
loop_
_entity_poly.entity_id
_entity_poly.type
_entity_poly.pdbx_seq_one_letter_code
_entity_poly.pdbx_strand_id
1 'polypeptide(L)'
;MKLLTTFLLVGLLALWMGFPTTTGSDLPTDKQSPEKPGECPIDTCRCIPPTIYICRTDKECKGRMKCCENCCVKKCVDPRVPG
;
A
#
# COMPACT_ATOMS: atom_id res chain seq x y z
N MET A 1 18.49 -41.80 29.67
CA MET A 1 19.62 -41.15 28.97
C MET A 1 19.35 -40.97 27.47
N LYS A 2 18.91 -41.99 26.72
CA LYS A 2 18.66 -41.90 25.27
C LYS A 2 17.57 -40.90 24.84
N LEU A 3 16.48 -40.78 25.60
CA LEU A 3 15.43 -39.78 25.32
C LEU A 3 15.89 -38.34 25.59
N LEU A 4 16.69 -38.15 26.65
CA LEU A 4 17.19 -36.83 27.03
C LEU A 4 18.19 -36.31 26.00
N THR A 5 19.06 -37.19 25.51
CA THR A 5 20.00 -36.87 24.44
C THR A 5 19.30 -36.55 23.12
N THR A 6 18.20 -37.25 22.80
CA THR A 6 17.42 -36.92 21.59
C THR A 6 16.74 -35.57 21.70
N PHE A 7 16.16 -35.22 22.86
CA PHE A 7 15.55 -33.89 23.05
C PHE A 7 16.58 -32.75 22.97
N LEU A 8 17.77 -32.94 23.55
CA LEU A 8 18.85 -31.95 23.46
C LEU A 8 19.34 -31.73 22.02
N LEU A 9 19.51 -32.81 21.24
CA LEU A 9 19.93 -32.71 19.84
C LEU A 9 18.88 -32.02 18.95
N VAL A 10 17.60 -32.31 19.17
CA VAL A 10 16.50 -31.65 18.42
C VAL A 10 16.41 -30.17 18.77
N GLY A 11 16.56 -29.80 20.05
CA GLY A 11 16.58 -28.40 20.49
C GLY A 11 17.77 -27.61 19.94
N LEU A 12 18.96 -28.23 19.85
CA LEU A 12 20.16 -27.60 19.27
C LEU A 12 19.99 -27.33 17.76
N LEU A 13 19.36 -28.24 17.03
CA LEU A 13 19.10 -28.08 15.58
C LEU A 13 18.09 -26.97 15.28
N ALA A 14 17.11 -26.75 16.16
CA ALA A 14 16.14 -25.65 16.01
C ALA A 14 16.76 -24.26 16.22
N LEU A 15 17.87 -24.15 16.95
CA LEU A 15 18.53 -22.87 17.24
C LEU A 15 19.30 -22.26 16.05
N TRP A 16 19.55 -23.04 14.98
CA TRP A 16 20.24 -22.57 13.76
C TRP A 16 19.30 -22.24 12.59
N MET A 17 18.00 -22.57 12.71
CA MET A 17 16.98 -22.04 11.81
C MET A 17 16.73 -20.59 12.21
N GLY A 18 17.56 -19.69 11.64
CA GLY A 18 17.55 -18.27 11.92
C GLY A 18 16.15 -17.69 11.96
N PHE A 19 15.94 -16.80 12.93
CA PHE A 19 14.78 -15.93 12.98
C PHE A 19 14.58 -15.31 11.58
N PRO A 20 13.44 -15.51 10.90
CA PRO A 20 13.15 -14.74 9.72
C PRO A 20 13.09 -13.28 10.16
N THR A 21 14.10 -12.50 9.79
CA THR A 21 14.05 -11.04 9.84
C THR A 21 12.95 -10.62 8.88
N THR A 22 11.73 -10.49 9.39
CA THR A 22 10.67 -9.77 8.71
C THR A 22 10.99 -8.29 8.80
N THR A 23 11.90 -7.81 7.95
CA THR A 23 11.92 -6.40 7.56
C THR A 23 10.74 -6.20 6.61
N GLY A 24 9.54 -6.20 7.17
CA GLY A 24 8.30 -5.92 6.46
C GLY A 24 8.16 -4.42 6.26
N SER A 25 8.84 -3.90 5.25
CA SER A 25 8.54 -2.58 4.68
C SER A 25 7.23 -2.67 3.90
N ASP A 26 6.10 -2.89 4.59
CA ASP A 26 4.78 -2.75 3.99
C ASP A 26 4.48 -1.25 3.84
N LEU A 27 5.14 -0.63 2.85
CA LEU A 27 4.59 0.54 2.19
C LEU A 27 3.23 0.10 1.62
N PRO A 28 2.13 0.81 1.86
CA PRO A 28 0.82 0.42 1.37
C PRO A 28 0.91 0.33 -0.15
N THR A 29 1.03 -0.90 -0.66
CA THR A 29 0.89 -1.17 -2.08
C THR A 29 -0.60 -1.04 -2.31
N ASP A 30 -0.99 0.17 -2.71
CA ASP A 30 -2.31 0.49 -3.21
C ASP A 30 -2.69 -0.65 -4.15
N LYS A 31 -3.71 -1.41 -3.76
CA LYS A 31 -4.28 -2.49 -4.58
C LYS A 31 -4.78 -1.80 -5.84
N GLN A 32 -3.94 -1.72 -6.88
CA GLN A 32 -4.20 -0.91 -8.07
C GLN A 32 -5.56 -1.31 -8.64
N SER A 33 -6.58 -0.52 -8.32
CA SER A 33 -7.90 -0.69 -8.89
C SER A 33 -7.82 -0.33 -10.37
N PRO A 34 -8.56 -1.00 -11.26
CA PRO A 34 -8.65 -0.56 -12.65
C PRO A 34 -8.99 0.94 -12.70
N GLU A 35 -8.08 1.70 -13.30
CA GLU A 35 -8.21 3.13 -13.48
C GLU A 35 -9.28 3.44 -14.52
N LYS A 36 -10.03 4.52 -14.29
CA LYS A 36 -10.94 5.05 -15.31
C LYS A 36 -10.16 5.80 -16.38
N PRO A 37 -10.67 5.87 -17.62
CA PRO A 37 -10.05 6.65 -18.70
C PRO A 37 -9.89 8.13 -18.34
N GLY A 38 -8.85 8.75 -18.91
CA GLY A 38 -8.47 10.14 -18.68
C GLY A 38 -7.47 10.32 -17.55
N GLU A 39 -7.01 11.56 -17.36
CA GLU A 39 -5.93 11.89 -16.44
C GLU A 39 -6.40 12.81 -15.30
N CYS A 40 -5.75 12.73 -14.14
CA CYS A 40 -5.97 13.70 -13.07
C CYS A 40 -5.56 15.11 -13.50
N PRO A 41 -6.26 16.18 -13.09
CA PRO A 41 -5.79 17.57 -13.18
C PRO A 41 -4.35 17.77 -12.69
N ILE A 42 -3.60 18.73 -13.26
CA ILE A 42 -2.27 19.08 -12.73
C ILE A 42 -2.51 19.68 -11.36
N ASP A 43 -1.86 19.11 -10.36
CA ASP A 43 -1.85 19.64 -9.02
C ASP A 43 -0.72 20.67 -8.87
N THR A 44 -1.05 21.96 -8.71
CA THR A 44 -0.06 23.04 -8.62
C THR A 44 0.26 23.46 -7.19
N CYS A 45 -0.41 22.90 -6.19
CA CYS A 45 -0.16 23.25 -4.79
C CYS A 45 0.83 22.29 -4.14
N ARG A 46 1.58 22.83 -3.18
CA ARG A 46 2.48 22.04 -2.34
C ARG A 46 1.71 21.46 -1.17
N CYS A 47 1.74 20.14 -1.01
CA CYS A 47 1.17 19.50 0.17
C CYS A 47 2.09 19.64 1.39
N ILE A 48 1.49 19.98 2.54
CA ILE A 48 2.06 19.80 3.87
C ILE A 48 1.15 18.81 4.60
N PRO A 49 1.62 17.59 4.92
CA PRO A 49 0.81 16.54 5.54
C PRO A 49 0.03 17.02 6.78
N PRO A 50 -1.12 16.38 7.10
CA PRO A 50 -1.59 15.08 6.60
C PRO A 50 -2.48 15.15 5.34
N THR A 51 -2.47 14.06 4.56
CA THR A 51 -3.40 13.89 3.42
C THR A 51 -4.78 13.41 3.90
N ILE A 52 -5.84 14.07 3.46
CA ILE A 52 -7.24 13.72 3.70
C ILE A 52 -7.76 12.89 2.53
N TYR A 53 -8.33 11.73 2.81
CA TYR A 53 -8.84 10.82 1.78
C TYR A 53 -10.37 10.83 1.77
N ILE A 54 -10.96 11.49 0.78
CA ILE A 54 -12.40 11.42 0.47
C ILE A 54 -12.69 10.19 -0.40
N CYS A 55 -11.73 9.82 -1.24
CA CYS A 55 -11.70 8.58 -2.01
C CYS A 55 -10.30 7.96 -1.92
N ARG A 56 -10.20 6.64 -2.17
CA ARG A 56 -8.91 5.96 -2.36
C ARG A 56 -8.67 5.55 -3.80
N THR A 57 -9.74 5.15 -4.48
CA THR A 57 -9.70 4.61 -5.84
C THR A 57 -10.72 5.26 -6.76
N ASP A 58 -10.50 5.20 -8.08
CA ASP A 58 -11.45 5.70 -9.08
C ASP A 58 -12.84 5.03 -8.96
N LYS A 59 -12.89 3.79 -8.46
CA LYS A 59 -14.14 3.02 -8.27
C LYS A 59 -15.11 3.67 -7.30
N GLU A 60 -14.61 4.43 -6.32
CA GLU A 60 -15.44 5.12 -5.33
C GLU A 60 -16.10 6.38 -5.92
N CYS A 61 -15.56 6.89 -7.03
CA CYS A 61 -16.08 8.06 -7.70
C CYS A 61 -17.21 7.71 -8.67
N LYS A 62 -18.19 8.59 -8.82
CA LYS A 62 -19.32 8.38 -9.73
C LYS A 62 -18.92 8.60 -11.20
N GLY A 63 -19.54 7.84 -12.11
CA GLY A 63 -19.35 8.02 -13.56
C GLY A 63 -17.88 7.98 -13.98
N ARG A 64 -17.46 8.97 -14.77
CA ARG A 64 -16.07 9.11 -15.28
C ARG A 64 -15.08 9.72 -14.29
N MET A 65 -15.53 10.20 -13.14
CA MET A 65 -14.68 10.94 -12.21
C MET A 65 -13.55 10.04 -11.67
N LYS A 66 -12.36 10.62 -11.53
CA LYS A 66 -11.16 9.96 -11.01
C LYS A 66 -10.87 10.43 -9.58
N CYS A 67 -10.26 9.55 -8.78
CA CYS A 67 -9.80 9.87 -7.44
C CYS A 67 -8.40 10.46 -7.50
N CYS A 68 -8.32 11.80 -7.46
CA CYS A 68 -7.08 12.53 -7.68
C CYS A 68 -6.64 13.25 -6.41
N GLU A 69 -5.33 13.36 -6.24
CA GLU A 69 -4.74 14.23 -5.23
C GLU A 69 -4.79 15.69 -5.71
N ASN A 70 -5.19 16.57 -4.80
CA ASN A 70 -5.18 18.01 -4.99
C ASN A 70 -4.75 18.67 -3.67
N CYS A 71 -3.54 19.20 -3.63
CA CYS A 71 -2.81 19.58 -2.43
C CYS A 71 -2.64 18.36 -1.51
N CYS A 72 -3.34 18.35 -0.38
CA CYS A 72 -3.34 17.24 0.57
C CYS A 72 -4.69 16.55 0.64
N VAL A 73 -5.47 16.55 -0.43
CA VAL A 73 -6.80 15.94 -0.44
C VAL A 73 -6.94 15.01 -1.64
N LYS A 74 -7.18 13.72 -1.40
CA LYS A 74 -7.67 12.80 -2.43
C LYS A 74 -9.18 12.93 -2.55
N LYS A 75 -9.66 13.41 -3.69
CA LYS A 75 -11.09 13.65 -3.96
C LYS A 75 -11.47 13.30 -5.40
N CYS A 76 -12.76 13.06 -5.61
CA CYS A 76 -13.29 12.81 -6.94
C CYS A 76 -13.32 14.10 -7.75
N VAL A 77 -12.68 14.10 -8.92
CA VAL A 77 -12.66 15.23 -9.86
C VAL A 77 -12.94 14.77 -11.28
N ASP A 78 -13.36 15.70 -12.14
CA ASP A 78 -13.47 15.44 -13.57
C ASP A 78 -12.08 15.17 -14.18
N PRO A 79 -11.94 14.11 -15.00
CA PRO A 79 -10.68 13.81 -15.67
C PRO A 79 -10.42 14.80 -16.81
N ARG A 80 -9.15 15.01 -17.12
CA ARG A 80 -8.71 15.66 -18.35
C ARG A 80 -8.66 14.64 -19.48
N VAL A 81 -8.94 15.09 -20.69
CA VAL A 81 -8.73 14.30 -21.90
C VAL A 81 -7.21 14.18 -22.10
N PRO A 82 -6.66 12.98 -22.33
CA PRO A 82 -5.26 12.87 -22.74
C PRO A 82 -5.05 13.67 -24.02
N GLY A 83 -4.00 14.48 -24.05
CA GLY A 83 -3.61 15.27 -25.23
C GLY A 83 -3.00 14.41 -26.34
#